data_AF-A0A8H5F3Q1-F1
#
_entry.id   AF-A0A8H5F3Q1-F1
#
_cell.length_a   1.000
_cell.length_b   1.000
_cell.length_c   1.000
_cell.angle_alpha   90.00
_cell.angle_beta   90.00
_cell.angle_gamma   90.00
#
_symmetry.space_group_name_H-M   'P 1'
#
loop_
_entity.id
_entity.type
_entity.pdbx_description
1 polymer ?
#
loop_
_entity_poly.entity_id
_entity_poly.type
_entity_poly.pdbx_seq_one_letter_code
_entity_poly.pdbx_strand_id
1 'polypeptide(L)'
;MSGISDPSTADFDPSLKPDKKATRDEKWTYLQKAVAYIMGHPEGIADLGPAAINMYTVVFDFCHNKNRSPWVQYPPKAPLLREPELSDQLYERLVDFLDLYFEDIFSILEPLHGLELLAHYAAQFDRASASANQLDRVFNYLNRQRLCHNPDSKHFGKYENSVPTQRRITVKATVFDAWRNNVLAQLQRDSSKFTSALLDIVHQRSENTGDDANVVKRMLESLIALDDQLSNPVHQSTLYHDHFQSRFLSEWDSFCLSKQTEIGILMGKKVEDSLVQPKDVLQLEMDRMAKYLPECTQKEMLARVEKNTHDKSIAL
;
A
#
# COMPACT_ATOMS: atom_id res chain seq x y z
N MET A 1 -6.23 17.43 10.55
CA MET A 1 -4.99 16.88 11.13
C MET A 1 -5.22 16.59 12.60
N SER A 2 -5.53 15.35 12.96
CA SER A 2 -5.35 14.82 14.32
C SER A 2 -4.60 13.52 14.12
N GLY A 3 -3.35 13.49 14.60
CA GLY A 3 -2.60 12.25 14.67
C GLY A 3 -3.33 11.28 15.60
N ILE A 4 -3.20 10.00 15.32
CA ILE A 4 -3.41 8.96 16.33
C ILE A 4 -2.25 9.14 17.32
N SER A 5 -2.37 10.17 18.15
CA SER A 5 -1.52 10.36 19.31
C SER A 5 -2.21 9.57 20.40
N ASP A 6 -1.96 8.27 20.42
CA ASP A 6 -2.21 7.48 21.61
C ASP A 6 -1.47 8.22 22.77
N PRO A 7 -2.15 8.69 23.83
CA PRO A 7 -1.54 9.50 24.90
C PRO A 7 -0.36 8.79 25.60
N SER A 8 -0.15 7.50 25.32
CA SER A 8 0.98 6.66 25.72
C SER A 8 2.32 6.97 25.00
N THR A 9 2.30 7.64 23.84
CA THR A 9 3.51 7.89 23.03
C THR A 9 4.24 9.20 23.36
N ALA A 10 3.59 10.13 24.08
CA ALA A 10 4.16 11.43 24.41
C ALA A 10 5.35 11.35 25.39
N ASP A 11 5.40 10.30 26.21
CA ASP A 11 6.46 10.07 27.22
C ASP A 11 7.44 8.95 26.82
N PHE A 12 7.38 8.44 25.57
CA PHE A 12 8.25 7.36 25.14
C PHE A 12 9.60 7.91 24.64
N ASP A 13 10.67 7.64 25.39
CA ASP A 13 12.03 7.91 24.95
C ASP A 13 12.63 6.67 24.26
N PRO A 14 12.78 6.67 22.91
CA PRO A 14 13.34 5.55 22.16
C PRO A 14 14.84 5.36 22.38
N SER A 15 15.50 6.23 23.15
CA SER A 15 16.90 6.07 23.56
C SER A 15 17.07 5.19 24.81
N LEU A 16 16.02 4.99 25.60
CA LEU A 16 16.04 4.21 26.84
C LEU A 16 15.72 2.74 26.59
N LYS A 17 16.72 1.98 26.16
CA LYS A 17 16.55 0.53 25.96
C LYS A 17 16.37 -0.24 27.28
N PRO A 18 15.58 -1.33 27.29
CA PRO A 18 15.47 -2.22 28.45
C PRO A 18 16.80 -2.91 28.78
N ASP A 19 16.95 -3.35 30.03
CA ASP A 19 18.11 -4.16 30.45
C ASP A 19 18.24 -5.42 29.57
N LYS A 20 19.47 -5.86 29.30
CA LYS A 20 19.75 -7.13 28.60
C LYS A 20 19.02 -8.31 29.24
N LYS A 21 18.90 -8.29 30.57
CA LYS A 21 18.23 -9.32 31.37
C LYS A 21 16.70 -9.20 31.40
N ALA A 22 16.13 -8.12 30.85
CA ALA A 22 14.69 -7.92 30.81
C ALA A 22 13.99 -9.14 30.19
N THR A 23 12.79 -9.40 30.69
CA THR A 23 11.89 -10.43 30.18
C THR A 23 11.50 -10.12 28.74
N ARG A 24 11.02 -11.14 28.02
CA ARG A 24 10.59 -10.96 26.63
C ARG A 24 9.40 -10.02 26.52
N ASP A 25 8.48 -10.04 27.48
CA ASP A 25 7.31 -9.18 27.48
C ASP A 25 7.68 -7.71 27.73
N GLU A 26 8.68 -7.44 28.57
CA GLU A 26 9.24 -6.09 28.73
C GLU A 26 9.92 -5.60 27.43
N LYS A 27 10.69 -6.46 26.76
CA LYS A 27 11.30 -6.14 25.46
C LYS A 27 10.24 -5.90 24.38
N TRP A 28 9.19 -6.72 24.34
CA TRP A 28 8.07 -6.52 23.42
C TRP A 28 7.33 -5.21 23.70
N THR A 29 7.05 -4.88 24.96
CA THR A 29 6.40 -3.62 25.34
C THR A 29 7.20 -2.41 24.87
N TYR A 30 8.53 -2.46 25.01
CA TYR A 30 9.42 -1.44 24.45
C TYR A 30 9.32 -1.37 22.92
N LEU A 31 9.42 -2.52 22.23
CA LEU A 31 9.35 -2.57 20.77
C LEU A 31 8.00 -2.09 20.26
N GLN A 32 6.89 -2.45 20.89
CA GLN A 32 5.55 -2.02 20.53
C GLN A 32 5.43 -0.49 20.57
N LYS A 33 5.86 0.14 21.68
CA LYS A 33 5.88 1.61 21.80
C LYS A 33 6.78 2.26 20.76
N ALA A 34 7.92 1.65 20.48
CA ALA A 34 8.87 2.15 19.50
C ALA A 34 8.35 2.03 18.06
N VAL A 35 7.63 0.95 17.74
CA VAL A 35 6.94 0.79 16.45
C VAL A 35 5.84 1.83 16.33
N ALA A 36 5.00 2.02 17.36
CA ALA A 36 3.99 3.07 17.38
C ALA A 36 4.60 4.47 17.18
N TYR A 37 5.72 4.75 17.83
CA TYR A 37 6.45 6.01 17.65
C TYR A 37 6.91 6.23 16.20
N ILE A 38 7.48 5.22 15.55
CA ILE A 38 7.89 5.25 14.13
C ILE A 38 6.67 5.44 13.21
N MET A 39 5.56 4.77 13.51
CA MET A 39 4.32 4.90 12.73
C MET A 39 3.68 6.30 12.88
N GLY A 40 3.87 6.96 14.03
CA GLY A 40 3.42 8.33 14.28
C GLY A 40 4.33 9.43 13.72
N HIS A 41 5.64 9.18 13.59
CA HIS A 41 6.65 10.18 13.21
C HIS A 41 7.55 9.72 12.03
N PRO A 42 7.01 9.58 10.81
CA PRO A 42 7.76 9.09 9.65
C PRO A 42 8.90 10.02 9.18
N GLU A 43 8.89 11.30 9.56
CA GLU A 43 9.93 12.27 9.14
C GLU A 43 11.21 12.20 10.00
N GLY A 44 11.19 11.47 11.13
CA GLY A 44 12.29 11.38 12.10
C GLY A 44 13.52 10.56 11.69
N ILE A 45 13.77 10.39 10.38
CA ILE A 45 14.85 9.52 9.85
C ILE A 45 16.24 9.91 10.40
N ALA A 46 16.48 11.20 10.61
CA ALA A 46 17.76 11.72 11.09
C ALA A 46 17.89 11.61 12.63
N ASP A 47 16.79 11.78 13.36
CA ASP A 47 16.77 11.77 14.83
C ASP A 47 16.72 10.35 15.42
N LEU A 48 16.37 9.36 14.59
CA LEU A 48 16.33 7.96 14.97
C LEU A 48 17.71 7.31 15.14
N GLY A 49 18.85 7.97 14.90
CA GLY A 49 20.17 7.33 14.90
C GLY A 49 20.46 6.40 16.09
N PRO A 50 20.50 6.91 17.33
CA PRO A 50 20.68 6.08 18.54
C PRO A 50 19.49 5.14 18.82
N ALA A 51 18.28 5.62 18.55
CA ALA A 51 17.03 4.89 18.79
C ALA A 51 16.88 3.63 17.91
N ALA A 52 17.18 3.73 16.61
CA ALA A 52 17.15 2.63 15.66
C ALA A 52 18.18 1.56 16.01
N ILE A 53 19.38 1.94 16.47
CA ILE A 53 20.40 1.01 16.95
C ILE A 53 19.91 0.29 18.23
N ASN A 54 19.26 1.02 19.14
CA ASN A 54 18.68 0.43 20.33
C ASN A 54 17.57 -0.57 19.98
N MET A 55 16.63 -0.20 19.10
CA MET A 55 15.58 -1.10 18.65
C MET A 55 16.16 -2.35 17.96
N TYR A 56 17.13 -2.18 17.06
CA TYR A 56 17.83 -3.30 16.43
C TYR A 56 18.49 -4.22 17.48
N THR A 57 19.12 -3.64 18.49
CA THR A 57 19.73 -4.41 19.59
C THR A 57 18.69 -5.15 20.41
N VAL A 58 17.54 -4.53 20.69
CA VAL A 58 16.44 -5.17 21.42
C VAL A 58 15.82 -6.30 20.60
N VAL A 59 15.67 -6.15 19.28
CA VAL A 59 15.24 -7.21 18.36
C VAL A 59 16.25 -8.36 18.37
N PHE A 60 17.54 -8.05 18.25
CA PHE A 60 18.61 -9.05 18.33
C PHE A 60 18.57 -9.80 19.67
N ASP A 61 18.49 -9.08 20.78
CA ASP A 61 18.42 -9.66 22.11
C ASP A 61 17.11 -10.42 22.34
N PHE A 62 16.00 -10.05 21.69
CA PHE A 62 14.75 -10.81 21.76
C PHE A 62 14.91 -12.19 21.12
N CYS A 63 15.53 -12.24 19.94
CA CYS A 63 15.71 -13.49 19.18
C CYS A 63 16.79 -14.42 19.76
N HIS A 64 17.80 -13.87 20.46
CA HIS A 64 18.90 -14.68 21.03
C HIS A 64 18.81 -14.94 22.53
N ASN A 65 17.99 -14.20 23.29
CA ASN A 65 17.98 -14.36 24.74
C ASN A 65 17.29 -15.66 25.15
N LYS A 66 18.10 -16.61 25.62
CA LYS A 66 17.68 -17.91 26.15
C LYS A 66 16.94 -17.81 27.50
N ASN A 67 16.77 -16.61 28.05
CA ASN A 67 16.02 -16.44 29.29
C ASN A 67 14.56 -16.87 29.12
N ARG A 68 14.15 -17.73 30.06
CA ARG A 68 12.87 -18.45 30.10
C ARG A 68 11.72 -17.45 30.13
N SER A 69 10.73 -17.65 29.26
CA SER A 69 9.42 -17.04 29.45
C SER A 69 8.84 -17.58 30.78
N PRO A 70 8.28 -16.74 31.67
CA PRO A 70 7.57 -17.21 32.86
C PRO A 70 6.27 -17.99 32.53
N TRP A 71 5.80 -17.89 31.28
CA TRP A 71 4.50 -18.38 30.81
C TRP A 71 4.42 -19.88 30.49
N VAL A 72 5.38 -20.68 30.95
CA VAL A 72 5.33 -22.15 30.80
C VAL A 72 5.77 -22.82 32.10
N GLN A 73 4.83 -23.00 33.03
CA GLN A 73 4.97 -23.97 34.13
C GLN A 73 4.73 -25.39 33.58
N TYR A 74 5.68 -25.91 32.80
CA TYR A 74 5.67 -27.31 32.37
C TYR A 74 7.09 -27.92 32.54
N PRO A 75 7.20 -29.26 32.68
CA PRO A 75 8.26 -29.94 33.43
C PRO A 75 9.66 -29.74 32.86
N PRO A 76 10.74 -30.12 33.59
CA PRO A 76 12.14 -29.72 33.35
C PRO A 76 12.80 -30.20 32.04
N LYS A 77 12.02 -30.68 31.06
CA LYS A 77 12.46 -31.28 29.79
C LYS A 77 11.78 -30.70 28.55
N ALA A 78 11.20 -29.50 28.62
CA ALA A 78 10.77 -28.81 27.41
C ALA A 78 12.01 -28.44 26.57
N PRO A 79 12.08 -28.79 25.27
CA PRO A 79 13.18 -28.40 24.42
C PRO A 79 13.26 -26.87 24.39
N LEU A 80 14.47 -26.32 24.53
CA LEU A 80 14.73 -24.91 24.32
C LEU A 80 14.16 -24.54 22.94
N LEU A 81 13.27 -23.55 22.89
CA LEU A 81 12.82 -22.99 21.62
C LEU A 81 14.06 -22.60 20.83
N ARG A 82 14.18 -23.10 19.60
CA ARG A 82 15.32 -22.76 18.74
C ARG A 82 15.19 -21.30 18.32
N GLU A 83 16.31 -20.63 18.07
CA GLU A 83 16.34 -19.21 17.64
C GLU A 83 15.32 -18.85 16.53
N PRO A 84 15.04 -19.71 15.53
CA PRO A 84 13.99 -19.45 14.53
C PRO A 84 12.57 -19.35 15.10
N GLU A 85 12.23 -20.19 16.08
CA GLU A 85 10.91 -20.22 16.72
C GLU A 85 10.66 -18.95 17.57
N LEU A 86 11.73 -18.33 18.08
CA LEU A 86 11.66 -17.05 18.80
C LEU A 86 11.49 -15.86 17.85
N SER A 87 12.13 -15.90 16.68
CA SER A 87 11.92 -14.87 15.65
C SER A 87 10.50 -14.90 15.08
N ASP A 88 9.92 -16.09 14.90
CA ASP A 88 8.54 -16.21 14.43
C ASP A 88 7.53 -15.65 15.47
N GLN A 89 7.75 -15.89 16.76
CA GLN A 89 6.92 -15.29 17.83
C GLN A 89 6.98 -13.75 17.84
N LEU A 90 8.17 -13.16 17.62
CA LEU A 90 8.28 -11.70 17.53
C LEU A 90 7.53 -11.16 16.32
N TYR A 91 7.60 -11.89 15.22
CA TYR A 91 6.93 -11.53 13.98
C TYR A 91 5.40 -11.62 14.12
N GLU A 92 4.86 -12.69 14.71
CA GLU A 92 3.42 -12.82 15.01
C GLU A 92 2.92 -11.65 15.86
N ARG A 93 3.63 -11.31 16.95
CA ARG A 93 3.27 -10.15 17.77
C ARG A 93 3.30 -8.83 16.98
N LEU A 94 4.22 -8.69 16.02
CA LEU A 94 4.28 -7.53 15.13
C LEU A 94 3.09 -7.49 14.17
N VAL A 95 2.68 -8.63 13.62
CA VAL A 95 1.49 -8.72 12.78
C VAL A 95 0.25 -8.32 13.57
N ASP A 96 0.03 -8.92 14.75
CA ASP A 96 -1.11 -8.61 15.61
C ASP A 96 -1.17 -7.11 15.97
N PHE A 97 -0.02 -6.50 16.25
CA PHE A 97 0.06 -5.07 16.51
C PHE A 97 -0.30 -4.23 15.28
N LEU A 98 0.21 -4.60 14.10
CA LEU A 98 -0.07 -3.87 12.86
C LEU A 98 -1.55 -3.99 12.47
N ASP A 99 -2.16 -5.15 12.68
CA ASP A 99 -3.59 -5.36 12.43
C ASP A 99 -4.43 -4.39 13.28
N LEU A 100 -4.21 -4.36 14.60
CA LEU A 100 -4.89 -3.41 15.50
C LEU A 100 -4.61 -1.95 15.12
N TYR A 101 -3.37 -1.60 14.79
CA TYR A 101 -2.99 -0.24 14.41
C TYR A 101 -3.71 0.22 13.13
N PHE A 102 -3.86 -0.67 12.15
CA PHE A 102 -4.56 -0.35 10.90
C PHE A 102 -6.08 -0.41 11.02
N GLU A 103 -6.62 -1.21 11.95
CA GLU A 103 -8.04 -1.13 12.34
C GLU A 103 -8.37 0.25 12.93
N ASP A 104 -7.52 0.80 13.79
CA ASP A 104 -7.68 2.15 14.33
C ASP A 104 -7.65 3.21 13.21
N ILE A 105 -6.73 3.09 12.24
CA ILE A 105 -6.70 3.97 11.06
C ILE A 105 -7.99 3.84 10.24
N PHE A 106 -8.48 2.61 10.03
CA PHE A 106 -9.71 2.37 9.30
C PHE A 106 -10.90 3.05 10.00
N SER A 107 -11.00 2.99 11.33
CA SER A 107 -12.10 3.63 12.09
C SER A 107 -12.18 5.15 11.87
N ILE A 108 -11.05 5.80 11.56
CA ILE A 108 -10.97 7.23 11.24
C ILE A 108 -11.38 7.50 9.79
N LEU A 109 -11.09 6.57 8.87
CA LEU A 109 -11.39 6.71 7.45
C LEU A 109 -12.83 6.29 7.10
N GLU A 110 -13.41 5.34 7.83
CA GLU A 110 -14.75 4.79 7.61
C GLU A 110 -15.87 5.84 7.45
N PRO A 111 -15.94 6.91 8.29
CA PRO A 111 -17.00 7.92 8.18
C PRO A 111 -16.76 8.93 7.05
N LEU A 112 -15.58 8.93 6.41
CA LEU A 112 -15.21 9.90 5.38
C LEU A 112 -15.72 9.45 4.01
N HIS A 113 -16.00 10.44 3.14
CA HIS A 113 -16.49 10.19 1.78
C HIS A 113 -15.84 11.11 0.75
N GLY A 114 -15.90 10.71 -0.53
CA GLY A 114 -15.46 11.53 -1.66
C GLY A 114 -13.99 11.95 -1.57
N LEU A 115 -13.73 13.23 -1.87
CA LEU A 115 -12.38 13.81 -1.85
C LEU A 115 -11.73 13.79 -0.46
N GLU A 116 -12.51 14.01 0.60
CA GLU A 116 -11.99 14.01 1.97
C GLU A 116 -11.43 12.64 2.35
N LEU A 117 -12.16 11.57 2.03
CA LEU A 117 -11.70 10.18 2.21
C LEU A 117 -10.37 9.95 1.49
N LEU A 118 -10.27 10.35 0.23
CA LEU A 118 -9.09 10.09 -0.60
C LEU A 118 -7.88 10.91 -0.14
N ALA A 119 -8.07 12.17 0.23
CA ALA A 119 -7.02 13.02 0.78
C ALA A 119 -6.49 12.47 2.12
N HIS A 120 -7.38 12.06 3.01
CA HIS A 120 -7.00 11.46 4.29
C HIS A 120 -6.32 10.10 4.11
N TYR A 121 -6.85 9.24 3.25
CA TYR A 121 -6.23 7.95 2.94
C TYR A 121 -4.83 8.17 2.34
N ALA A 122 -4.64 9.09 1.39
CA ALA A 122 -3.32 9.41 0.82
C ALA A 122 -2.32 9.88 1.88
N ALA A 123 -2.72 10.80 2.74
CA ALA A 123 -1.86 11.27 3.81
C ALA A 123 -1.51 10.17 4.82
N GLN A 124 -2.40 9.22 5.08
CA GLN A 124 -2.12 8.09 5.98
C GLN A 124 -1.26 7.02 5.28
N PHE A 125 -1.47 6.77 3.99
CA PHE A 125 -0.68 5.83 3.21
C PHE A 125 0.76 6.30 3.04
N ASP A 126 0.99 7.58 2.72
CA ASP A 126 2.32 8.17 2.60
C ASP A 126 3.12 7.99 3.91
N ARG A 127 2.44 8.25 5.04
CA ARG A 127 3.02 8.05 6.38
C ARG A 127 3.32 6.58 6.64
N ALA A 128 2.37 5.68 6.40
CA ALA A 128 2.56 4.24 6.58
C ALA A 128 3.68 3.68 5.70
N SER A 129 3.77 4.12 4.45
CA SER A 129 4.83 3.72 3.50
C SER A 129 6.22 4.18 3.97
N ALA A 130 6.33 5.44 4.44
CA ALA A 130 7.56 5.96 5.02
C ALA A 130 7.97 5.17 6.28
N SER A 131 7.04 4.96 7.21
CA SER A 131 7.27 4.18 8.44
C SER A 131 7.62 2.72 8.14
N ALA A 132 6.98 2.10 7.13
CA ALA A 132 7.31 0.74 6.69
C ALA A 132 8.78 0.61 6.25
N ASN A 133 9.28 1.59 5.49
CA ASN A 133 10.70 1.61 5.09
C ASN A 133 11.64 1.76 6.29
N GLN A 134 11.23 2.47 7.34
CA GLN A 134 12.03 2.61 8.56
C GLN A 134 12.01 1.32 9.40
N LEU A 135 10.83 0.75 9.61
CA LEU A 135 10.66 -0.51 10.32
C LEU A 135 11.47 -1.63 9.64
N ASP A 136 11.47 -1.68 8.31
CA ASP A 136 12.26 -2.66 7.56
C ASP A 136 13.77 -2.57 7.84
N ARG A 137 14.29 -1.35 8.04
CA ARG A 137 15.69 -1.12 8.41
C ARG A 137 15.97 -1.57 9.85
N VAL A 138 15.10 -1.23 10.79
CA VAL A 138 15.25 -1.57 12.21
C VAL A 138 15.12 -3.09 12.43
N PHE A 139 14.17 -3.73 11.76
CA PHE A 139 13.92 -5.16 11.84
C PHE A 139 14.72 -5.97 10.80
N ASN A 140 15.79 -5.40 10.22
CA ASN A 140 16.61 -6.11 9.23
C ASN A 140 17.16 -7.44 9.76
N TYR A 141 17.50 -7.51 11.06
CA TYR A 141 17.90 -8.77 11.68
C TYR A 141 16.79 -9.83 11.59
N LEU A 142 15.55 -9.47 11.95
CA LEU A 142 14.39 -10.34 11.88
C LEU A 142 14.13 -10.81 10.43
N ASN A 143 14.20 -9.88 9.47
CA ASN A 143 14.09 -10.19 8.05
C ASN A 143 15.11 -11.26 7.61
N ARG A 144 16.38 -11.12 8.02
CA ARG A 144 17.44 -12.09 7.67
C ARG A 144 17.19 -13.47 8.26
N GLN A 145 16.78 -13.55 9.53
CA GLN A 145 16.56 -14.85 10.19
C GLN A 145 15.47 -15.66 9.48
N ARG A 146 14.35 -15.03 9.11
CA ARG A 146 13.26 -15.71 8.40
C ARG A 146 13.65 -16.12 6.97
N LEU A 147 14.41 -15.27 6.27
CA LEU A 147 14.92 -15.59 4.93
C LEU A 147 15.89 -16.78 4.92
N CYS A 148 16.73 -16.91 5.95
CA CYS A 148 17.71 -17.99 6.06
C CYS A 148 17.10 -19.33 6.53
N HIS A 149 15.98 -19.31 7.26
CA HIS A 149 15.35 -20.52 7.80
C HIS A 149 14.33 -21.18 6.86
N ASN A 150 13.88 -20.50 5.79
CA ASN A 150 13.04 -21.14 4.78
C ASN A 150 13.83 -22.30 4.10
N PRO A 151 13.33 -23.55 4.13
CA PRO A 151 14.03 -24.72 3.60
C PRO A 151 14.35 -24.62 2.10
N ASP A 152 13.60 -23.79 1.36
CA ASP A 152 13.85 -23.52 -0.05
C ASP A 152 15.08 -22.63 -0.31
N SER A 153 15.59 -21.89 0.70
CA SER A 153 16.72 -20.96 0.50
C SER A 153 18.03 -21.67 0.15
N LYS A 154 18.18 -22.95 0.53
CA LYS A 154 19.38 -23.76 0.25
C LYS A 154 19.51 -24.22 -1.20
N HIS A 155 18.47 -24.07 -2.02
CA HIS A 155 18.48 -24.47 -3.43
C HIS A 155 18.66 -23.31 -4.43
N PHE A 156 18.61 -22.05 -3.99
CA PHE A 156 18.79 -20.88 -4.86
C PHE A 156 20.20 -20.72 -5.45
N GLY A 157 21.17 -21.53 -5.04
CA GLY A 157 22.51 -21.54 -5.62
C GLY A 157 22.69 -22.44 -6.85
N LYS A 158 21.70 -23.28 -7.23
CA LYS A 158 21.89 -24.29 -8.30
C LYS A 158 20.71 -24.55 -9.25
N TYR A 159 19.53 -23.99 -9.05
CA TYR A 159 18.42 -24.14 -10.02
C TYR A 159 17.73 -22.80 -10.25
N GLU A 160 18.06 -22.19 -11.40
CA GLU A 160 17.57 -20.88 -11.82
C GLU A 160 16.06 -20.87 -12.19
N ASN A 161 15.41 -22.03 -12.36
CA ASN A 161 14.10 -22.08 -13.04
C ASN A 161 13.01 -22.92 -12.34
N SER A 162 13.04 -23.09 -11.01
CA SER A 162 11.99 -23.85 -10.29
C SER A 162 11.88 -23.41 -8.83
N VAL A 163 11.21 -22.28 -8.58
CA VAL A 163 11.02 -21.74 -7.23
C VAL A 163 9.59 -22.06 -6.76
N PRO A 164 9.37 -22.85 -5.69
CA PRO A 164 8.14 -22.73 -4.93
C PRO A 164 8.13 -21.32 -4.35
N THR A 165 7.11 -20.55 -4.71
CA THR A 165 6.93 -19.15 -4.36
C THR A 165 6.69 -18.99 -2.86
N GLN A 166 7.72 -19.14 -2.03
CA GLN A 166 7.66 -18.77 -0.63
C GLN A 166 7.99 -17.26 -0.58
N ARG A 167 6.92 -16.44 -0.60
CA ARG A 167 6.92 -14.98 -0.52
C ARG A 167 8.03 -14.50 0.43
N ARG A 168 8.96 -13.66 -0.05
CA ARG A 168 9.89 -12.95 0.83
C ARG A 168 9.09 -11.97 1.67
N ILE A 169 8.61 -12.40 2.84
CA ILE A 169 7.83 -11.53 3.71
C ILE A 169 8.81 -10.74 4.58
N THR A 170 9.20 -9.57 4.09
CA THR A 170 9.89 -8.58 4.89
C THR A 170 8.91 -7.86 5.80
N VAL A 171 9.40 -7.20 6.85
CA VAL A 171 8.58 -6.33 7.68
C VAL A 171 7.90 -5.24 6.85
N LYS A 172 8.59 -4.69 5.83
CA LYS A 172 7.94 -3.81 4.86
C LYS A 172 6.72 -4.48 4.20
N ALA A 173 6.90 -5.65 3.58
CA ALA A 173 5.80 -6.35 2.92
C ALA A 173 4.64 -6.66 3.88
N THR A 174 4.95 -6.94 5.16
CA THR A 174 3.96 -7.18 6.22
C THR A 174 3.10 -5.94 6.48
N VAL A 175 3.73 -4.76 6.57
CA VAL A 175 3.00 -3.50 6.76
C VAL A 175 2.06 -3.23 5.58
N PHE A 176 2.51 -3.47 4.35
CA PHE A 176 1.67 -3.29 3.15
C PHE A 176 0.53 -4.33 3.08
N ASP A 177 0.76 -5.57 3.50
CA ASP A 177 -0.28 -6.61 3.58
C ASP A 177 -1.34 -6.26 4.62
N ALA A 178 -0.92 -5.82 5.82
CA ALA A 178 -1.84 -5.37 6.87
C ALA A 178 -2.65 -4.13 6.42
N TRP A 179 -2.02 -3.16 5.74
CA TRP A 179 -2.74 -2.03 5.13
C TRP A 179 -3.79 -2.51 4.12
N ARG A 180 -3.42 -3.44 3.23
CA ARG A 180 -4.33 -3.99 2.23
C ARG A 180 -5.54 -4.66 2.87
N ASN A 181 -5.31 -5.52 3.87
CA ASN A 181 -6.34 -6.37 4.46
C ASN A 181 -7.26 -5.59 5.42
N ASN A 182 -6.70 -4.65 6.19
CA ASN A 182 -7.43 -3.96 7.25
C ASN A 182 -7.96 -2.58 6.83
N VAL A 183 -7.34 -1.91 5.85
CA VAL A 183 -7.78 -0.59 5.38
C VAL A 183 -8.44 -0.70 4.02
N LEU A 184 -7.68 -1.08 2.98
CA LEU A 184 -8.16 -1.05 1.60
C LEU A 184 -9.32 -2.02 1.37
N ALA A 185 -9.17 -3.28 1.81
CA ALA A 185 -10.21 -4.28 1.63
C ALA A 185 -11.50 -3.90 2.37
N GLN A 186 -11.40 -3.30 3.56
CA GLN A 186 -12.57 -2.81 4.30
C GLN A 186 -13.27 -1.66 3.59
N LEU A 187 -12.52 -0.67 3.09
CA LEU A 187 -13.06 0.44 2.29
C LEU A 187 -13.71 -0.01 0.97
N GLN A 188 -13.33 -1.19 0.48
CA GLN A 188 -13.86 -1.79 -0.75
C GLN A 188 -15.06 -2.72 -0.53
N ARG A 189 -15.23 -3.31 0.66
CA ARG A 189 -16.32 -4.25 0.98
C ARG A 189 -17.70 -3.62 0.82
N ASP A 190 -17.88 -2.41 1.32
CA ASP A 190 -19.16 -1.70 1.27
C ASP A 190 -19.19 -0.74 0.08
N SER A 191 -19.94 -1.08 -0.97
CA SER A 191 -20.21 -0.21 -2.14
C SER A 191 -18.97 0.27 -2.94
N SER A 192 -17.80 -0.33 -2.70
CA SER A 192 -16.53 0.11 -3.28
C SER A 192 -16.32 1.62 -3.11
N LYS A 193 -16.56 2.14 -1.88
CA LYS A 193 -16.51 3.58 -1.56
C LYS A 193 -15.26 4.25 -2.14
N PHE A 194 -14.11 3.60 -1.97
CA PHE A 194 -12.82 4.08 -2.47
C PHE A 194 -12.78 4.20 -3.99
N THR A 195 -13.12 3.13 -4.72
CA THR A 195 -13.12 3.14 -6.19
C THR A 195 -14.14 4.12 -6.75
N SER A 196 -15.34 4.16 -6.17
CA SER A 196 -16.41 5.05 -6.63
C SER A 196 -16.01 6.52 -6.44
N ALA A 197 -15.48 6.89 -5.26
CA ALA A 197 -14.98 8.24 -5.01
C ALA A 197 -13.84 8.63 -5.97
N LEU A 198 -12.94 7.69 -6.28
CA LEU A 198 -11.82 7.91 -7.19
C LEU A 198 -12.31 8.17 -8.63
N LEU A 199 -13.29 7.39 -9.11
CA LEU A 199 -13.90 7.60 -10.41
C LEU A 199 -14.70 8.90 -10.47
N ASP A 200 -15.42 9.26 -9.40
CA ASP A 200 -16.19 10.49 -9.33
C ASP A 200 -15.30 11.74 -9.52
N ILE A 201 -14.13 11.79 -8.88
CA ILE A 201 -13.16 12.89 -9.07
C ILE A 201 -12.63 12.92 -10.50
N VAL A 202 -12.33 11.74 -11.07
CA VAL A 202 -11.86 11.65 -12.46
C VAL A 202 -12.95 12.11 -13.43
N HIS A 203 -14.23 11.92 -13.08
CA HIS A 203 -15.40 12.32 -13.86
C HIS A 203 -15.87 13.76 -13.65
N GLN A 204 -15.52 14.41 -12.54
CA GLN A 204 -15.79 15.83 -12.31
C GLN A 204 -14.86 16.71 -13.18
N ARG A 205 -15.05 16.61 -14.49
CA ARG A 205 -14.28 17.24 -15.58
C ARG A 205 -14.20 18.78 -15.54
N SER A 206 -15.04 19.42 -14.72
CA SER A 206 -15.32 20.86 -14.78
C SER A 206 -14.49 21.69 -13.81
N GLU A 207 -14.02 21.12 -12.69
CA GLU A 207 -13.47 21.91 -11.57
C GLU A 207 -12.32 21.22 -10.82
N ASN A 208 -11.62 20.26 -11.43
CA ASN A 208 -10.48 19.64 -10.76
C ASN A 208 -9.38 20.69 -10.55
N THR A 209 -9.24 21.13 -9.30
CA THR A 209 -8.14 21.97 -8.85
C THR A 209 -6.85 21.14 -8.90
N GLY A 210 -5.69 21.80 -8.96
CA GLY A 210 -4.41 21.10 -9.04
C GLY A 210 -4.18 20.10 -7.89
N ASP A 211 -4.83 20.33 -6.75
CA ASP A 211 -4.75 19.49 -5.56
C ASP A 211 -5.51 18.16 -5.74
N ASP A 212 -6.67 18.16 -6.39
CA ASP A 212 -7.45 16.94 -6.65
C ASP A 212 -6.69 15.95 -7.53
N ALA A 213 -5.99 16.46 -8.55
CA ALA A 213 -5.16 15.65 -9.43
C ALA A 213 -3.97 15.02 -8.68
N ASN A 214 -3.38 15.74 -7.72
CA ASN A 214 -2.31 15.21 -6.88
C ASN A 214 -2.81 14.11 -5.94
N VAL A 215 -4.02 14.28 -5.38
CA VAL A 215 -4.66 13.23 -4.56
C VAL A 215 -4.88 11.97 -5.40
N VAL A 216 -5.51 12.09 -6.58
CA VAL A 216 -5.73 10.95 -7.48
C VAL A 216 -4.42 10.25 -7.82
N LYS A 217 -3.38 11.00 -8.19
CA LYS A 217 -2.06 10.43 -8.51
C LYS A 217 -1.50 9.60 -7.36
N ARG A 218 -1.49 10.14 -6.13
CA ARG A 218 -1.02 9.40 -4.94
C ARG A 218 -1.86 8.15 -4.68
N MET A 219 -3.14 8.18 -5.01
CA MET A 219 -4.03 7.01 -4.90
C MET A 219 -3.69 5.90 -5.86
N LEU A 220 -3.45 6.23 -7.11
CA LEU A 220 -3.02 5.26 -8.10
C LEU A 220 -1.62 4.71 -7.75
N GLU A 221 -0.70 5.57 -7.32
CA GLU A 221 0.63 5.15 -6.83
C GLU A 221 0.52 4.22 -5.61
N SER A 222 -0.45 4.42 -4.71
CA SER A 222 -0.66 3.53 -3.57
C SER A 222 -1.09 2.12 -3.97
N LEU A 223 -2.00 1.99 -4.96
CA LEU A 223 -2.46 0.70 -5.45
C LEU A 223 -1.31 -0.07 -6.12
N ILE A 224 -0.50 0.62 -6.91
CA ILE A 224 0.69 0.05 -7.56
C ILE A 224 1.71 -0.37 -6.51
N ALA A 225 1.98 0.48 -5.51
CA ALA A 225 2.93 0.15 -4.45
C ALA A 225 2.50 -1.06 -3.61
N LEU A 226 1.20 -1.21 -3.33
CA LEU A 226 0.65 -2.39 -2.68
C LEU A 226 0.84 -3.66 -3.52
N ASP A 227 0.65 -3.58 -4.84
CA ASP A 227 0.89 -4.70 -5.74
C ASP A 227 2.37 -5.06 -5.85
N ASP A 228 3.26 -4.08 -6.00
CA ASP A 228 4.71 -4.31 -6.14
C ASP A 228 5.31 -5.02 -4.91
N GLN A 229 4.76 -4.76 -3.71
CA GLN A 229 5.21 -5.43 -2.50
C GLN A 229 4.63 -6.84 -2.32
N LEU A 230 3.48 -7.14 -2.95
CA LEU A 230 2.70 -8.37 -2.70
C LEU A 230 2.72 -9.36 -3.88
N SER A 231 3.05 -8.90 -5.07
CA SER A 231 3.10 -9.68 -6.32
C SER A 231 4.50 -10.26 -6.55
N ASN A 232 4.54 -11.41 -7.22
CA ASN A 232 5.78 -11.86 -7.86
C ASN A 232 6.09 -10.90 -9.02
N PRO A 233 7.37 -10.60 -9.31
CA PRO A 233 7.77 -9.72 -10.43
C PRO A 233 7.30 -10.18 -11.82
N VAL A 234 6.65 -11.35 -11.91
CA VAL A 234 6.14 -11.98 -13.13
C VAL A 234 4.68 -11.60 -13.42
N HIS A 235 3.91 -11.11 -12.45
CA HIS A 235 2.49 -10.78 -12.63
C HIS A 235 2.28 -9.26 -12.56
N GLN A 236 1.74 -8.68 -13.64
CA GLN A 236 1.27 -7.30 -13.70
C GLN A 236 0.34 -6.99 -12.51
N SER A 237 0.46 -5.78 -11.96
CA SER A 237 -0.32 -5.21 -10.85
C SER A 237 -1.82 -5.56 -10.95
N THR A 238 -2.27 -6.56 -10.19
CA THR A 238 -3.66 -7.05 -10.24
C THR A 238 -4.62 -6.16 -9.48
N LEU A 239 -4.22 -5.60 -8.33
CA LEU A 239 -5.07 -4.68 -7.56
C LEU A 239 -5.39 -3.39 -8.33
N TYR A 240 -4.40 -2.77 -8.96
CA TYR A 240 -4.63 -1.57 -9.77
C TYR A 240 -5.60 -1.86 -10.92
N HIS A 241 -5.38 -2.99 -11.60
CA HIS A 241 -6.21 -3.42 -12.70
C HIS A 241 -7.66 -3.67 -12.27
N ASP A 242 -7.85 -4.44 -11.20
CA ASP A 242 -9.15 -4.92 -10.74
C ASP A 242 -9.96 -3.82 -10.05
N HIS A 243 -9.32 -2.96 -9.25
CA HIS A 243 -10.03 -1.94 -8.47
C HIS A 243 -10.23 -0.62 -9.21
N PHE A 244 -9.44 -0.30 -10.24
CA PHE A 244 -9.55 0.98 -10.94
C PHE A 244 -9.56 0.84 -12.45
N GLN A 245 -8.51 0.27 -13.05
CA GLN A 245 -8.28 0.34 -14.50
C GLN A 245 -9.43 -0.25 -15.31
N SER A 246 -9.92 -1.43 -14.93
CA SER A 246 -11.00 -2.12 -15.65
C SER A 246 -12.28 -1.28 -15.70
N ARG A 247 -12.70 -0.74 -14.55
CA ARG A 247 -13.92 0.06 -14.43
C ARG A 247 -13.78 1.42 -15.12
N PHE A 248 -12.64 2.09 -14.93
CA PHE A 248 -12.31 3.34 -15.60
C PHE A 248 -12.33 3.21 -17.13
N LEU A 249 -11.72 2.17 -17.68
CA LEU A 249 -11.69 1.97 -19.14
C LEU A 249 -13.08 1.69 -19.72
N SER A 250 -13.94 0.97 -18.99
CA SER A 250 -15.33 0.75 -19.41
C SER A 250 -16.14 2.05 -19.46
N GLU A 251 -15.92 2.95 -18.51
CA GLU A 251 -16.56 4.27 -18.46
C GLU A 251 -15.97 5.21 -19.53
N TRP A 252 -14.66 5.10 -19.79
CA TRP A 252 -13.97 5.79 -20.88
C TRP A 252 -14.52 5.41 -22.25
N ASP A 253 -14.76 4.11 -22.51
CA ASP A 253 -15.36 3.64 -23.76
C ASP A 253 -16.77 4.22 -23.95
N SER A 254 -17.58 4.19 -22.89
CA SER A 254 -18.93 4.78 -22.90
C SER A 254 -18.90 6.28 -23.17
N PHE A 255 -17.93 6.99 -22.59
CA PHE A 255 -17.71 8.41 -22.84
C PHE A 255 -17.31 8.69 -24.29
N CYS A 256 -16.36 7.93 -24.84
CA CYS A 256 -15.91 8.07 -26.21
C CYS A 256 -17.08 7.87 -27.20
N LEU A 257 -17.90 6.85 -26.97
CA LEU A 257 -19.10 6.59 -27.77
C LEU A 257 -20.12 7.73 -27.66
N SER A 258 -20.40 8.21 -26.45
CA SER A 258 -21.31 9.33 -26.21
C SER A 258 -20.87 10.59 -26.92
N LYS A 259 -19.57 10.96 -26.82
CA LYS A 259 -19.01 12.15 -27.48
C LYS A 259 -19.04 12.05 -29.00
N GLN A 260 -18.73 10.87 -29.54
CA GLN A 260 -18.83 10.64 -30.98
C GLN A 260 -20.28 10.78 -31.48
N THR A 261 -21.26 10.25 -30.74
CA THR A 261 -22.69 10.38 -31.09
C THR A 261 -23.16 11.83 -30.98
N GLU A 262 -22.78 12.55 -29.91
CA GLU A 262 -23.13 13.97 -29.72
C GLU A 262 -22.62 14.83 -30.89
N ILE A 263 -21.34 14.68 -31.26
CA ILE A 263 -20.75 15.40 -32.39
C ILE A 263 -21.38 14.96 -33.72
N GLY A 264 -21.64 13.67 -33.91
CA GLY A 264 -22.31 13.14 -35.11
C GLY A 264 -23.72 13.72 -35.30
N ILE A 265 -24.50 13.85 -34.23
CA ILE A 265 -25.83 14.49 -34.25
C ILE A 265 -25.72 15.99 -34.58
N LEU A 266 -24.72 16.69 -34.01
CA LEU A 266 -24.49 18.11 -34.27
C LEU A 266 -24.10 18.34 -35.74
N MET A 267 -23.21 17.51 -36.29
CA MET A 267 -22.80 17.57 -37.71
C MET A 267 -23.95 17.23 -38.65
N GLY A 268 -24.82 16.28 -38.29
CA GLY A 268 -26.05 15.97 -39.04
C GLY A 268 -27.11 17.09 -39.01
N LYS A 269 -27.00 18.05 -38.07
CA LYS A 269 -27.94 19.18 -37.91
C LYS A 269 -27.41 20.53 -38.41
N LYS A 270 -26.10 20.68 -38.61
CA LYS A 270 -25.48 21.90 -39.16
C LYS A 270 -24.35 21.54 -40.11
N VAL A 271 -24.66 21.62 -41.40
CA VAL A 271 -23.67 21.78 -42.46
C VAL A 271 -22.98 23.14 -42.23
N GLU A 272 -21.65 23.13 -42.26
CA GLU A 272 -20.70 24.27 -42.38
C GLU A 272 -19.95 24.86 -41.17
N ASP A 273 -20.21 24.56 -39.90
CA ASP A 273 -19.52 25.36 -38.82
C ASP A 273 -19.04 24.64 -37.54
N SER A 274 -18.94 23.30 -37.50
CA SER A 274 -18.30 22.60 -36.38
C SER A 274 -16.91 22.08 -36.75
N LEU A 275 -15.91 22.95 -36.63
CA LEU A 275 -14.49 22.69 -36.90
C LEU A 275 -13.77 21.81 -35.87
N VAL A 276 -14.46 21.28 -34.85
CA VAL A 276 -13.83 20.48 -33.80
C VAL A 276 -13.99 19.00 -34.13
N GLN A 277 -12.89 18.35 -34.50
CA GLN A 277 -12.91 16.91 -34.73
C GLN A 277 -13.11 16.19 -33.39
N PRO A 278 -13.92 15.10 -33.34
CA PRO A 278 -14.03 14.25 -32.15
C PRO A 278 -12.66 13.81 -31.58
N LYS A 279 -11.69 13.65 -32.48
CA LYS A 279 -10.31 13.29 -32.14
C LYS A 279 -9.62 14.36 -31.29
N ASP A 280 -9.86 15.65 -31.55
CA ASP A 280 -9.21 16.75 -30.83
C ASP A 280 -9.75 16.86 -29.39
N VAL A 281 -11.06 16.63 -29.19
CA VAL A 281 -11.68 16.60 -27.85
C VAL A 281 -11.16 15.42 -27.04
N LEU A 282 -11.04 14.25 -27.66
CA LEU A 282 -10.51 13.07 -27.00
C LEU A 282 -9.03 13.26 -26.65
N GLN A 283 -8.23 13.83 -27.55
CA GLN A 283 -6.81 14.11 -27.28
C GLN A 283 -6.64 15.08 -26.12
N LEU A 284 -7.42 16.17 -26.08
CA LEU A 284 -7.37 17.13 -24.97
C LEU A 284 -7.71 16.48 -23.62
N GLU A 285 -8.71 15.59 -23.61
CA GLU A 285 -9.11 14.86 -22.43
C GLU A 285 -8.02 13.87 -21.98
N MET A 286 -7.36 13.20 -22.93
CA MET A 286 -6.23 12.31 -22.67
C MET A 286 -5.03 13.06 -22.12
N ASP A 287 -4.69 14.23 -22.69
CA ASP A 287 -3.60 15.09 -22.21
C ASP A 287 -3.89 15.62 -20.79
N ARG A 288 -5.16 15.86 -20.46
CA ARG A 288 -5.58 16.21 -19.09
C ARG A 288 -5.33 15.03 -18.14
N MET A 289 -5.79 13.84 -18.52
CA MET A 289 -5.71 12.64 -17.70
C MET A 289 -4.27 12.12 -17.54
N ALA A 290 -3.41 12.36 -18.54
CA ALA A 290 -2.00 11.98 -18.52
C ALA A 290 -1.20 12.60 -17.36
N LYS A 291 -1.71 13.69 -16.75
CA LYS A 291 -1.09 14.35 -15.60
C LYS A 291 -1.11 13.50 -14.32
N TYR A 292 -2.09 12.62 -14.18
CA TYR A 292 -2.29 11.83 -12.96
C TYR A 292 -2.46 10.32 -13.19
N LEU A 293 -2.81 9.88 -14.40
CA LEU A 293 -2.93 8.46 -14.73
C LEU A 293 -1.56 7.82 -15.04
N PRO A 294 -1.32 6.56 -14.64
CA PRO A 294 -0.14 5.79 -15.03
C PRO A 294 -0.04 5.55 -16.55
N GLU A 295 1.19 5.46 -17.07
CA GLU A 295 1.48 5.24 -18.49
C GLU A 295 0.82 3.97 -19.06
N CYS A 296 0.68 2.90 -18.26
CA CYS A 296 0.04 1.66 -18.70
C CYS A 296 -1.43 1.88 -19.09
N THR A 297 -2.14 2.75 -18.37
CA THR A 297 -3.53 3.08 -18.64
C THR A 297 -3.64 4.04 -19.81
N GLN A 298 -2.71 4.99 -19.94
CA GLN A 298 -2.65 5.90 -21.08
C GLN A 298 -2.48 5.16 -22.41
N LYS A 299 -1.59 4.16 -22.46
CA LYS A 299 -1.38 3.31 -23.65
C LYS A 299 -2.64 2.54 -24.03
N GLU A 300 -3.33 1.97 -23.05
CA GLU A 300 -4.58 1.23 -23.25
C GLU A 300 -5.72 2.15 -23.72
N MET A 301 -5.82 3.37 -23.18
CA MET A 301 -6.77 4.38 -23.66
C MET A 301 -6.53 4.73 -25.14
N LEU A 302 -5.26 4.97 -25.53
CA LEU A 302 -4.89 5.25 -26.92
C LEU A 302 -5.30 4.10 -27.84
N ALA A 303 -4.94 2.87 -27.47
CA ALA A 303 -5.28 1.67 -28.24
C ALA A 303 -6.79 1.51 -28.44
N ARG A 304 -7.60 1.80 -27.40
CA ARG A 304 -9.07 1.75 -27.49
C ARG A 304 -9.66 2.84 -28.37
N VAL A 305 -9.13 4.06 -28.30
CA VAL A 305 -9.55 5.16 -29.19
C VAL A 305 -9.23 4.81 -30.65
N GLU A 306 -8.02 4.32 -30.94
CA GLU A 306 -7.61 3.88 -32.28
C GLU A 306 -8.52 2.76 -32.80
N LYS A 307 -8.78 1.73 -32.00
CA LYS A 307 -9.69 0.64 -32.36
C LYS A 307 -11.10 1.13 -32.69
N ASN A 308 -11.68 1.97 -31.81
CA ASN A 308 -13.02 2.51 -31.99
C ASN A 308 -13.14 3.43 -33.22
N THR A 309 -12.06 4.10 -33.62
CA THR A 309 -12.02 4.87 -34.89
C THR A 309 -11.88 3.97 -36.11
N HIS A 310 -11.08 2.91 -36.04
CA HIS A 310 -10.85 1.99 -37.16
C HIS A 310 -12.07 1.13 -37.47
N ASP A 311 -12.73 0.57 -36.44
CA ASP A 311 -13.93 -0.26 -36.59
C ASP A 311 -15.10 0.53 -37.22
N LYS A 312 -15.17 1.86 -37.00
CA LYS A 312 -16.18 2.74 -37.63
C LYS A 312 -15.83 3.17 -39.06
N SER A 313 -14.55 3.30 -39.41
CA SER A 313 -14.13 3.53 -40.79
C SER A 313 -14.33 2.31 -41.70
N ILE A 314 -14.45 1.11 -41.13
CA ILE A 314 -14.77 -0.13 -41.87
C ILE A 314 -16.30 -0.32 -42.02
N ALA A 315 -17.11 0.33 -41.18
CA ALA A 315 -18.57 0.21 -41.17
C ALA A 315 -19.32 1.30 -41.97
N LEU A 316 -18.58 2.21 -42.63
CA LEU A 316 -19.07 3.25 -43.57
C LEU A 316 -18.65 2.91 -45.00
#